data_AF-A0A2N6FKZ4-F1
#
_entry.id   AF-A0A2N6FKZ4-F1
#
_cell.length_a   1.000
_cell.length_b   1.000
_cell.length_c   1.000
_cell.angle_alpha   90.00
_cell.angle_beta   90.00
_cell.angle_gamma   90.00
#
_symmetry.space_group_name_H-M   'P 1'
#
loop_
_entity.id
_entity.type
_entity.pdbx_description
1 polymer ?
#
loop_
_entity_poly.entity_id
_entity_poly.type
_entity_poly.pdbx_seq_one_letter_code
_entity_poly.pdbx_strand_id
1 'polypeptide(L)' 'MPETNGCKHPEQHHQHLCVLSQRLGSKELSRYTRDPHYVCGNCGGRTREGKHLCNPKRLRK' A
#
# COMPACT_ATOMS: atom_id res chain seq x y z
N MET A 1 22.28 4.23 -2.68
CA MET A 1 21.69 3.84 -1.38
C MET A 1 20.50 2.95 -1.68
N PRO A 2 20.53 1.62 -1.47
CA PRO A 2 19.34 0.80 -1.68
C PRO A 2 18.45 0.97 -0.45
N GLU A 3 17.47 1.84 -0.60
CA GLU A 3 16.20 1.88 0.10
C GLU A 3 15.77 0.47 0.56
N THR A 4 15.97 0.19 1.84
CA THR A 4 15.57 -1.06 2.47
C THR A 4 14.05 -1.11 2.51
N ASN A 5 13.43 -1.56 1.41
CA ASN A 5 12.04 -1.93 1.38
C ASN A 5 11.90 -3.17 2.27
N GLY A 6 11.67 -2.95 3.58
CA GLY A 6 11.48 -3.98 4.62
C GLY A 6 10.19 -4.77 4.44
N CYS A 7 9.80 -5.07 3.20
CA CYS A 7 8.68 -5.94 2.88
C CYS A 7 9.18 -7.37 2.98
N LYS A 8 8.68 -8.10 3.98
CA LYS A 8 9.16 -9.43 4.36
C LYS A 8 8.87 -10.52 3.31
N HIS A 9 7.99 -10.25 2.34
CA HIS A 9 7.66 -11.17 1.24
C HIS A 9 7.55 -10.43 -0.10
N PRO A 10 8.69 -10.25 -0.82
CA PRO A 10 8.70 -9.61 -2.14
C PRO A 10 8.00 -10.45 -3.22
N GLU A 11 7.88 -11.77 -3.04
CA GLU A 11 7.22 -12.68 -3.97
C GLU A 11 5.70 -12.50 -4.02
N GLN A 12 5.04 -12.16 -2.91
CA GLN A 12 3.60 -11.87 -2.86
C GLN A 12 3.28 -10.37 -3.05
N HIS A 13 4.29 -9.56 -3.39
CA HIS A 13 4.14 -8.12 -3.49
C HIS A 13 3.22 -7.69 -4.66
N HIS A 14 3.06 -8.56 -5.67
CA HIS A 14 2.21 -8.32 -6.84
C HIS A 14 0.70 -8.21 -6.52
N GLN A 15 0.25 -8.68 -5.34
CA GLN A 15 -1.15 -8.53 -4.89
C GLN A 15 -1.39 -7.30 -4.00
N HIS A 16 -0.34 -6.55 -3.63
CA HIS A 16 -0.47 -5.41 -2.72
C HIS A 16 -0.54 -4.07 -3.46
N LEU A 17 -1.29 -3.13 -2.88
CA LEU A 17 -1.45 -1.76 -3.34
C LEU A 17 -0.12 -1.01 -3.48
N CYS A 18 0.99 -1.45 -2.88
CA CYS A 18 2.31 -0.83 -3.11
C CYS A 18 2.80 -0.96 -4.56
N VAL A 19 2.56 -2.10 -5.21
CA VAL A 19 2.96 -2.33 -6.61
C VAL A 19 1.87 -1.83 -7.54
N LEU A 20 0.60 -2.08 -7.18
CA LEU A 20 -0.52 -1.54 -7.93
C LEU A 20 -0.52 -0.02 -7.93
N SER A 21 -0.08 0.66 -6.85
CA SER A 21 0.00 2.12 -6.82
C SER A 21 1.08 2.70 -7.73
N GLN A 22 2.08 1.89 -8.14
CA GLN A 22 3.09 2.29 -9.13
C GLN A 22 2.64 2.01 -10.56
N ARG A 23 1.71 1.07 -10.77
CA ARG A 23 1.20 0.68 -12.09
C ARG A 23 -0.16 1.27 -12.43
N LEU A 24 -1.00 1.52 -11.44
CA LEU A 24 -2.32 2.12 -11.56
C LEU A 24 -2.18 3.64 -11.47
N GLY A 25 -2.90 4.35 -12.35
CA GLY A 25 -3.02 5.80 -12.25
C GLY A 25 -3.77 6.24 -11.00
N SER A 26 -3.55 7.48 -10.59
CA SER A 26 -4.17 8.16 -9.45
C SER A 26 -5.71 8.09 -9.43
N LYS A 27 -6.34 7.92 -10.60
CA LYS A 27 -7.80 7.73 -10.74
C LYS A 27 -8.30 6.37 -10.23
N GLU A 28 -7.56 5.30 -10.51
CA GLU A 28 -7.90 3.95 -10.02
C GLU A 28 -7.52 3.81 -8.54
N LEU A 29 -6.36 4.34 -8.14
CA LEU A 29 -5.97 4.48 -6.73
C LEU A 29 -7.02 5.19 -5.89
N SER A 30 -7.62 6.27 -6.42
CA SER A 30 -8.68 7.00 -5.73
C SER A 30 -9.87 6.14 -5.34
N ARG A 31 -10.13 5.01 -6.01
CA ARG A 31 -11.20 4.08 -5.61
C ARG A 31 -10.82 3.27 -4.37
N TYR A 32 -9.55 2.92 -4.24
CA TYR A 32 -8.99 2.19 -3.10
C TYR A 32 -8.63 3.12 -1.92
N THR A 33 -8.29 4.38 -2.21
CA THR A 33 -7.90 5.40 -1.23
C THR A 33 -9.07 6.33 -0.84
N ARG A 34 -10.29 6.10 -1.36
CA ARG A 34 -11.50 6.81 -0.93
C ARG A 34 -11.89 6.26 0.43
N ASP A 35 -11.42 6.93 1.48
CA ASP A 35 -11.54 6.55 2.90
C ASP A 35 -10.51 5.51 3.37
N PRO A 36 -9.21 5.88 3.41
CA PRO A 36 -8.18 4.95 3.83
C PRO A 36 -8.09 4.92 5.36
N HIS A 37 -8.46 3.77 5.94
CA HIS A 37 -8.23 3.49 7.37
C HIS A 37 -6.86 2.89 7.65
N TYR A 38 -6.14 2.50 6.59
CA TYR A 38 -4.81 1.89 6.70
C TYR A 38 -3.83 2.55 5.74
N VAL A 39 -2.58 2.66 6.16
CA VAL A 39 -1.45 3.15 5.37
C VAL A 39 -0.31 2.14 5.43
N CYS A 40 0.37 1.93 4.31
CA CYS A 40 1.54 1.08 4.28
C CYS A 40 2.71 1.83 4.91
N GLY A 41 3.27 1.29 5.98
CA GLY A 41 4.46 1.85 6.62
C GLY A 41 5.74 1.80 5.76
N ASN A 42 5.73 1.05 4.64
CA ASN A 42 6.90 0.87 3.77
C ASN A 42 6.83 1.72 2.50
N CYS A 43 5.66 1.76 1.84
CA CYS A 43 5.49 2.43 0.55
C CYS A 43 4.60 3.68 0.61
N GLY A 44 3.96 3.96 1.76
CA GLY A 44 3.03 5.09 1.91
C GLY A 44 1.65 4.90 1.26
N GLY A 45 1.40 3.77 0.57
CA GLY A 45 0.12 3.45 -0.05
C GLY A 45 -1.01 3.42 0.97
N ARG A 46 -2.18 3.99 0.63
CA ARG A 46 -3.32 4.15 1.53
C ARG A 46 -4.50 3.31 1.03
N THR A 47 -5.22 2.67 1.93
CA THR A 47 -6.38 1.83 1.57
C THR A 47 -7.36 1.72 2.72
N ARG A 48 -8.60 1.41 2.37
CA ARG A 48 -9.65 1.04 3.34
C ARG A 48 -9.32 -0.23 4.11
N GLU A 49 -8.61 -1.17 3.47
CA GLU A 49 -8.39 -2.51 3.99
C GLU A 49 -6.90 -2.85 4.10
N GLY A 50 -6.41 -3.09 5.32
CA GLY A 50 -5.00 -3.39 5.57
C GLY A 50 -4.46 -4.62 4.83
N LYS A 51 -5.32 -5.58 4.44
CA LYS A 51 -4.95 -6.77 3.65
C LYS A 51 -4.35 -6.44 2.28
N HIS A 52 -4.57 -5.24 1.76
CA HIS A 52 -3.98 -4.79 0.50
C HIS A 52 -2.61 -4.14 0.68
N LEU A 53 -2.04 -4.11 1.88
CA LEU A 53 -0.75 -3.47 2.15
C LEU A 53 0.26 -4.49 2.66
N CYS A 54 1.53 -4.35 2.25
CA CYS A 54 2.60 -5.21 2.77
C CYS A 54 2.87 -4.95 4.28
N ASN A 55 2.65 -3.71 4.75
CA ASN A 55 2.80 -3.35 6.16
C ASN A 55 1.68 -2.39 6.60
N PRO A 56 0.46 -2.89 6.88
CA PRO A 56 -0.68 -2.06 7.21
C PRO A 56 -0.52 -1.43 8.61
N LYS A 57 -0.48 -0.10 8.64
CA LYS A 57 -0.62 0.71 9.85
C LYS A 57 -2.00 1.34 9.85
N ARG A 58 -2.70 1.33 10.99
CA ARG A 58 -3.99 2.02 11.12
C ARG A 58 -3.78 3.53 11.07
N LEU A 59 -4.43 4.19 10.12
CA LEU A 59 -4.68 5.63 10.16
C LEU A 59 -5.80 5.84 11.18
N ARG A 60 -5.43 6.05 12.44
CA ARG A 60 -6.36 6.61 13.43
C ARG A 60 -6.55 8.09 13.12
N LYS A 61 -7.80 8.54 13.07
CA LYS A 61 -8.19 9.95 13.04
C LYS A 61 -7.84 10.61 14.36
#